data_AF-A0A2D8YAU5-F1
#
_entry.id   AF-A0A2D8YAU5-F1
#
_cell.length_a   1.000
_cell.length_b   1.000
_cell.length_c   1.000
_cell.angle_alpha   90.00
_cell.angle_beta   90.00
_cell.angle_gamma   90.00
#
_symmetry.space_group_name_H-M   'P 1'
#
loop_
_entity.id
_entity.type
_entity.pdbx_description
1 polymer ?
#
loop_
_entity_poly.entity_id
_entity_poly.type
_entity_poly.pdbx_seq_one_letter_code
_entity_poly.pdbx_strand_id
1 'polypeptide(L)'
;MKLLLKQYLASLRERDELDIVLPDILSELGFTIISRPMRGTAQYGVDIAALGPHPDTGVPAIYLLSVKSGDLGRDDWDTGKQSLRPSLVDILDVYIPKQLPRRYRKMPKVVALCFGGDIQEDVRPRVGAFIDKYAEAGEIDFVEWNGDYIAGLIGTGLLREHIFPKSFEVNFRKAVALVDEPDVCEAHFRSLIDQIVTPEIKNFSDRIRRARQILVAAWTIFAWCRDAGNLEASYRCTSLSLLAIWHLSHQHIVGKSKYHRALSDVVDKAISLMLTNSGAYLDEHVLPYCEIEDGLAASVPSHSSADINLKLFEALGRLALHGHWLVFQKSLRPSEGESDQEPIAEQLNLCSDRLIKLIKNNPVFYTPLRDDHAIEVNLAALLLLHQGETGFAHDWIEQMTLSSIFSHRSHGYFPCAFREYSDLVEHPKSRENYREDATLGSILYPTLGVWLSIFDDQSAFSALEDFYRNFMPHSTWQLWFPDEATDEHLFLNTDIHGAALPGLTLSDGTAGLLKTLEEEISASNDFANLSAVRIGIWPLVLLACQRHRIPLPPQFWVMNWSPSASEVKS
;
A
#
# COMPACT_ATOMS: atom_id res chain seq x y z
N MET A 1 19.28 12.21 -11.36
CA MET A 1 19.10 10.85 -10.79
C MET A 1 19.98 10.63 -9.57
N LYS A 2 21.32 10.70 -9.65
CA LYS A 2 22.21 10.53 -8.48
C LYS A 2 21.87 11.46 -7.30
N LEU A 3 21.57 12.73 -7.57
CA LEU A 3 21.13 13.70 -6.55
C LEU A 3 19.78 13.32 -5.92
N LEU A 4 18.82 12.85 -6.72
CA LEU A 4 17.49 12.41 -6.24
C LEU A 4 17.59 11.15 -5.36
N LEU A 5 18.47 10.22 -5.73
CA LEU A 5 18.75 9.00 -4.95
C LEU A 5 19.52 9.30 -3.66
N LYS A 6 20.43 10.30 -3.70
CA LYS A 6 21.08 10.83 -2.49
C LYS A 6 20.03 11.40 -1.53
N GLN A 7 19.14 12.25 -2.04
CA GLN A 7 18.08 12.86 -1.23
C GLN A 7 17.11 11.80 -0.70
N TYR A 8 16.74 10.79 -1.51
CA TYR A 8 16.00 9.61 -1.05
C TYR A 8 16.70 8.90 0.11
N LEU A 9 17.98 8.56 -0.02
CA LEU A 9 18.73 7.87 1.05
C LEU A 9 18.88 8.71 2.32
N ALA A 10 19.09 10.02 2.15
CA ALA A 10 19.15 10.96 3.27
C ALA A 10 17.80 11.10 3.98
N SER A 11 16.69 10.94 3.24
CA SER A 11 15.33 10.98 3.79
C SER A 11 14.95 9.70 4.56
N LEU A 12 15.72 8.60 4.46
CA LEU A 12 15.44 7.34 5.16
C LEU A 12 15.67 7.55 6.66
N ARG A 13 14.58 7.74 7.41
CA ARG A 13 14.63 8.03 8.86
C ARG A 13 14.73 6.76 9.71
N GLU A 14 14.25 5.64 9.18
CA GLU A 14 14.22 4.37 9.92
C GLU A 14 15.38 3.45 9.52
N ARG A 15 16.02 2.85 10.54
CA ARG A 15 17.07 1.84 10.36
C ARG A 15 16.61 0.67 9.49
N ASP A 16 15.33 0.29 9.64
CA ASP A 16 14.72 -0.84 8.94
C ASP A 16 14.61 -0.59 7.43
N GLU A 17 14.46 0.66 6.97
CA GLU A 17 14.35 0.99 5.53
C GLU A 17 15.67 0.72 4.79
N LEU A 18 16.80 1.10 5.40
CA LEU A 18 18.13 0.94 4.79
C LEU A 18 18.60 -0.53 4.88
N ASP A 19 18.30 -1.20 5.99
CA ASP A 19 18.57 -2.62 6.23
C ASP A 19 17.87 -3.55 5.23
N ILE A 20 16.68 -3.16 4.74
CA ILE A 20 15.95 -3.90 3.71
C ILE A 20 16.59 -3.74 2.34
N VAL A 21 16.97 -2.51 1.96
CA VAL A 21 17.37 -2.19 0.57
C VAL A 21 18.85 -2.52 0.30
N LEU A 22 19.74 -2.31 1.28
CA LEU A 22 21.20 -2.43 1.11
C LEU A 22 21.70 -3.84 0.72
N PRO A 23 21.20 -4.95 1.32
CA PRO A 23 21.62 -6.30 0.91
C PRO A 23 21.29 -6.61 -0.55
N ASP A 24 20.19 -6.07 -1.05
CA ASP A 24 19.75 -6.29 -2.42
C ASP A 24 20.57 -5.46 -3.40
N ILE A 25 20.89 -4.21 -3.06
CA ILE A 25 21.83 -3.37 -3.82
C ILE A 25 23.18 -4.09 -3.96
N LEU A 26 23.71 -4.62 -2.87
CA LEU A 26 24.98 -5.32 -2.84
C LEU A 26 24.94 -6.58 -3.70
N SER A 27 23.86 -7.36 -3.62
CA SER A 27 23.67 -8.52 -4.47
C SER A 27 23.72 -8.16 -5.97
N GLU A 28 23.06 -7.07 -6.36
CA GLU A 28 23.06 -6.57 -7.75
C GLU A 28 24.43 -6.01 -8.19
N LEU A 29 25.23 -5.48 -7.25
CA LEU A 29 26.63 -5.08 -7.51
C LEU A 29 27.57 -6.26 -7.75
N GLY A 30 27.12 -7.49 -7.50
CA GLY A 30 27.91 -8.71 -7.59
C GLY A 30 28.50 -9.17 -6.26
N PHE A 31 28.05 -8.61 -5.13
CA PHE A 31 28.40 -9.12 -3.82
C PHE A 31 27.58 -10.37 -3.50
N THR A 32 28.15 -11.28 -2.71
CA THR A 32 27.42 -12.44 -2.18
C THR A 32 27.05 -12.18 -0.73
N ILE A 33 25.75 -12.02 -0.44
CA ILE A 33 25.26 -11.81 0.92
C ILE A 33 25.41 -13.10 1.74
N ILE A 34 26.10 -13.00 2.87
CA ILE A 34 26.34 -14.08 3.83
C ILE A 34 25.30 -14.04 4.96
N SER A 35 24.98 -12.85 5.45
CA SER A 35 23.96 -12.64 6.48
C SER A 35 23.18 -11.35 6.23
N ARG A 36 21.87 -11.40 6.54
CA ARG A 36 20.95 -10.26 6.51
C ARG A 36 20.64 -9.79 7.95
N PRO A 37 20.11 -8.58 8.12
CA PRO A 37 19.67 -8.08 9.42
C PRO A 37 18.58 -9.00 10.00
N MET A 38 18.63 -9.30 11.31
CA MET A 38 17.67 -10.17 12.00
C MET A 38 17.28 -9.53 13.34
N ARG A 39 15.97 -9.48 13.63
CA ARG A 39 15.46 -8.99 14.92
C ARG A 39 15.63 -10.05 16.02
N GLY A 40 15.96 -9.61 17.24
CA GLY A 40 15.94 -10.45 18.45
C GLY A 40 17.15 -11.37 18.70
N THR A 41 18.15 -11.39 17.82
CA THR A 41 19.40 -12.15 18.01
C THR A 41 20.60 -11.22 18.16
N ALA A 42 21.57 -11.58 19.00
CA ALA A 42 22.77 -10.77 19.19
C ALA A 42 23.64 -10.83 17.92
N GLN A 43 23.66 -9.74 17.15
CA GLN A 43 24.41 -9.64 15.88
C GLN A 43 25.83 -9.08 16.04
N TYR A 44 26.24 -8.76 17.27
CA TYR A 44 27.59 -8.28 17.64
C TYR A 44 28.08 -7.16 16.70
N GLY A 45 27.20 -6.21 16.41
CA GLY A 45 27.49 -5.02 15.60
C GLY A 45 27.43 -5.19 14.09
N VAL A 46 27.35 -6.42 13.56
CA VAL A 46 27.22 -6.68 12.11
C VAL A 46 25.75 -6.79 11.72
N ASP A 47 25.24 -5.81 10.99
CA ASP A 47 23.89 -5.85 10.44
C ASP A 47 23.86 -6.64 9.12
N ILE A 48 24.87 -6.45 8.26
CA ILE A 48 25.00 -7.16 6.98
C ILE A 48 26.42 -7.70 6.82
N ALA A 49 26.55 -8.96 6.41
CA ALA A 49 27.83 -9.53 5.98
C ALA A 49 27.77 -9.93 4.51
N ALA A 50 28.78 -9.55 3.73
CA ALA A 50 28.83 -9.82 2.30
C ALA A 50 30.25 -10.16 1.81
N LEU A 51 30.37 -10.93 0.73
CA LEU A 51 31.63 -11.11 0.01
C LEU A 51 31.66 -10.19 -1.21
N GLY A 52 32.76 -9.46 -1.40
CA GLY A 52 32.94 -8.59 -2.55
C GLY A 52 34.42 -8.37 -2.87
N PRO A 53 34.74 -7.70 -3.99
CA PRO A 53 36.11 -7.32 -4.31
C PRO A 53 36.58 -6.18 -3.39
N HIS A 54 37.76 -6.33 -2.79
CA HIS A 54 38.38 -5.30 -1.94
C HIS A 54 38.51 -3.96 -2.70
N PRO A 55 38.23 -2.81 -2.06
CA PRO A 55 38.19 -1.51 -2.74
C PRO A 55 39.54 -1.15 -3.42
N ASP A 56 40.66 -1.40 -2.75
CA ASP A 56 41.99 -1.01 -3.28
C ASP A 56 42.69 -2.11 -4.08
N THR A 57 42.47 -3.38 -3.75
CA THR A 57 43.28 -4.50 -4.25
C THR A 57 42.50 -5.44 -5.17
N GLY A 58 41.17 -5.35 -5.20
CA GLY A 58 40.29 -6.16 -6.04
C GLY A 58 40.20 -7.64 -5.65
N VAL A 59 40.97 -8.11 -4.65
CA VAL A 59 40.88 -9.49 -4.17
C VAL A 59 39.61 -9.72 -3.36
N PRO A 60 39.08 -10.96 -3.28
CA PRO A 60 37.91 -11.23 -2.47
C PRO A 60 38.10 -10.87 -0.99
N ALA A 61 37.20 -10.04 -0.46
CA ALA A 61 37.17 -9.56 0.92
C ALA A 61 35.81 -9.80 1.55
N ILE A 62 35.77 -9.87 2.89
CA ILE A 62 34.52 -9.93 3.65
C ILE A 62 34.16 -8.54 4.16
N TYR A 63 32.98 -8.08 3.78
CA TYR A 63 32.40 -6.83 4.21
C TYR A 63 31.51 -7.07 5.42
N LEU A 64 31.73 -6.29 6.48
CA LEU A 64 30.98 -6.31 7.73
C LEU A 64 30.39 -4.91 7.92
N LEU A 65 29.09 -4.77 7.64
CA LEU A 65 28.41 -3.49 7.63
C LEU A 65 27.69 -3.28 8.95
N SER A 66 27.85 -2.09 9.52
CA SER A 66 27.05 -1.60 10.63
C SER A 66 26.23 -0.41 10.14
N VAL A 67 24.90 -0.49 10.24
CA VAL A 67 23.94 0.42 9.61
C VAL A 67 23.30 1.35 10.64
N LYS A 68 23.28 2.65 10.32
CA LYS A 68 22.58 3.72 11.07
C LYS A 68 21.76 4.58 10.12
N SER A 69 20.66 5.15 10.62
CA SER A 69 19.85 6.12 9.87
C SER A 69 20.33 7.55 10.12
N GLY A 70 20.07 8.44 9.15
CA GLY A 70 20.40 9.88 9.27
C GLY A 70 21.89 10.24 9.23
N ASP A 71 22.19 11.46 9.67
CA ASP A 71 23.56 11.98 9.83
C ASP A 71 24.26 11.34 11.03
N LEU A 72 25.57 11.16 10.95
CA LEU A 72 26.36 10.66 12.08
C LEU A 72 26.78 11.82 12.98
N GLY A 73 25.95 12.10 14.00
CA GLY A 73 26.18 13.10 15.03
C GLY A 73 26.86 12.55 16.29
N ARG A 74 27.10 13.43 17.27
CA ARG A 74 27.84 13.08 18.50
C ARG A 74 27.11 12.04 19.34
N ASP A 75 25.78 12.12 19.35
CA ASP A 75 24.91 11.20 20.09
C ASP A 75 24.87 9.80 19.44
N ASP A 76 24.96 9.75 18.12
CA ASP A 76 24.97 8.53 17.32
C ASP A 76 26.33 7.81 17.36
N TRP A 77 27.41 8.52 17.73
CA TRP A 77 28.74 7.94 17.77
C TRP A 77 29.02 7.13 19.03
N ASP A 78 28.78 7.65 20.25
CA ASP A 78 29.31 7.04 21.49
C ASP A 78 28.39 7.09 22.73
N THR A 79 27.17 7.63 22.62
CA THR A 79 26.39 8.02 23.81
C THR A 79 25.48 6.90 24.36
N GLY A 80 25.26 5.81 23.63
CA GLY A 80 24.43 4.68 24.07
C GLY A 80 24.80 3.31 23.47
N LYS A 81 24.17 2.23 23.97
CA LYS A 81 24.39 0.85 23.46
C LYS A 81 24.04 0.68 21.98
N GLN A 82 23.20 1.55 21.45
CA GLN A 82 22.82 1.59 20.03
C GLN A 82 23.59 2.63 19.22
N SER A 83 24.65 3.25 19.76
CA SER A 83 25.53 4.11 18.98
C SER A 83 26.48 3.28 18.09
N LEU A 84 27.08 3.89 17.08
CA LEU A 84 27.90 3.21 16.08
C LEU A 84 29.20 2.64 16.66
N ARG A 85 29.91 3.41 17.49
CA ARG A 85 31.21 2.97 18.04
C ARG A 85 31.12 1.65 18.85
N PRO A 86 30.15 1.47 19.77
CA PRO A 86 29.96 0.18 20.43
C PRO A 86 29.76 -0.99 19.45
N SER A 87 28.99 -0.80 18.38
CA SER A 87 28.80 -1.82 17.34
C SER A 87 30.11 -2.14 16.62
N LEU A 88 30.92 -1.14 16.27
CA LEU A 88 32.24 -1.35 15.67
C LEU A 88 33.21 -2.08 16.60
N VAL A 89 33.16 -1.79 17.91
CA VAL A 89 33.96 -2.51 18.92
C VAL A 89 33.52 -3.98 19.01
N ASP A 90 32.22 -4.25 19.03
CA ASP A 90 31.70 -5.63 19.05
C ASP A 90 32.12 -6.42 17.80
N ILE A 91 32.20 -5.76 16.63
CA ILE A 91 32.71 -6.38 15.40
C ILE A 91 34.15 -6.87 15.60
N LEU A 92 35.01 -6.01 16.15
CA LEU A 92 36.44 -6.27 16.34
C LEU A 92 36.71 -7.29 17.45
N ASP A 93 36.05 -7.13 18.60
CA ASP A 93 36.35 -7.90 19.81
C ASP A 93 35.61 -9.24 19.84
N VAL A 94 34.44 -9.33 19.21
CA VAL A 94 33.56 -10.49 19.30
C VAL A 94 33.30 -11.13 17.95
N TYR A 95 32.82 -10.37 16.96
CA TYR A 95 32.38 -10.96 15.70
C TYR A 95 33.55 -11.60 14.92
N ILE A 96 34.60 -10.83 14.62
CA ILE A 96 35.77 -11.32 13.86
C ILE A 96 36.44 -12.51 14.56
N PRO A 97 36.73 -12.48 15.89
CA PRO A 97 37.44 -13.58 16.54
C PRO A 97 36.58 -14.82 16.78
N LYS A 98 35.28 -14.65 17.09
CA LYS A 98 34.42 -15.74 17.58
C LYS A 98 33.36 -16.20 16.59
N GLN A 99 32.71 -15.27 15.88
CA GLN A 99 31.57 -15.58 15.02
C GLN A 99 31.95 -15.79 13.55
N LEU A 100 33.03 -15.16 13.07
CA LEU A 100 33.42 -15.24 11.68
C LEU A 100 33.75 -16.69 11.27
N PRO A 101 33.04 -17.25 10.27
CA PRO A 101 33.27 -18.63 9.82
C PRO A 101 34.73 -18.86 9.42
N ARG A 102 35.27 -20.03 9.78
CA ARG A 102 36.70 -20.39 9.54
C ARG A 102 37.15 -20.18 8.10
N ARG A 103 36.26 -20.40 7.13
CA ARG A 103 36.51 -20.21 5.69
C ARG A 103 36.82 -18.77 5.29
N TYR A 104 36.40 -17.76 6.07
CA TYR A 104 36.58 -16.34 5.76
C TYR A 104 37.66 -15.65 6.61
N ARG A 105 38.20 -16.33 7.65
CA ARG A 105 39.17 -15.71 8.59
C ARG A 105 40.46 -15.23 7.95
N LYS A 106 40.89 -15.89 6.87
CA LYS A 106 42.11 -15.57 6.12
C LYS A 106 41.89 -14.51 5.03
N MET A 107 40.65 -14.06 4.83
CA MET A 107 40.34 -13.02 3.86
C MET A 107 40.53 -11.64 4.51
N PRO A 108 40.88 -10.60 3.72
CA PRO A 108 40.82 -9.22 4.20
C PRO A 108 39.40 -8.87 4.68
N LYS A 109 39.30 -8.11 5.77
CA LYS A 109 38.03 -7.70 6.37
C LYS A 109 37.85 -6.21 6.11
N VAL A 110 36.71 -5.84 5.56
CA VAL A 110 36.32 -4.45 5.32
C VAL A 110 35.15 -4.13 6.25
N VAL A 111 35.39 -3.28 7.25
CA VAL A 111 34.36 -2.81 8.17
C VAL A 111 33.76 -1.53 7.61
N ALA A 112 32.47 -1.59 7.26
CA ALA A 112 31.79 -0.49 6.59
C ALA A 112 30.85 0.24 7.55
N LEU A 113 31.14 1.53 7.77
CA LEU A 113 30.28 2.44 8.50
C LEU A 113 29.21 2.93 7.54
N CYS A 114 27.98 2.41 7.66
CA CYS A 114 26.90 2.70 6.71
C CYS A 114 25.86 3.64 7.35
N PHE A 115 25.63 4.80 6.75
CA PHE A 115 24.63 5.75 7.22
C PHE A 115 24.03 6.58 6.07
N GLY A 116 22.76 6.97 6.24
CA GLY A 116 21.98 7.63 5.19
C GLY A 116 22.38 9.08 4.91
N GLY A 117 22.93 9.78 5.91
CA GLY A 117 23.39 11.17 5.84
C GLY A 117 24.90 11.31 5.69
N ASP A 118 25.46 12.39 6.24
CA ASP A 118 26.90 12.68 6.27
C ASP A 118 27.47 12.61 7.71
N ILE A 119 28.80 12.47 7.83
CA ILE A 119 29.48 12.61 9.13
C ILE A 119 29.57 14.09 9.49
N GLN A 120 28.95 14.48 10.61
CA GLN A 120 29.05 15.85 11.10
C GLN A 120 30.49 16.22 11.48
N GLU A 121 30.88 17.46 11.22
CA GLU A 121 32.28 17.92 11.38
C GLU A 121 32.80 17.75 12.81
N ASP A 122 31.93 17.84 13.81
CA ASP A 122 32.26 17.73 15.23
C ASP A 122 32.61 16.29 15.67
N VAL A 123 32.20 15.27 14.90
CA VAL A 123 32.47 13.85 15.16
C VAL A 123 33.58 13.29 14.25
N ARG A 124 33.80 13.88 13.08
CA ARG A 124 34.80 13.42 12.09
C ARG A 124 36.20 13.14 12.69
N PRO A 125 36.77 13.98 13.58
CA PRO A 125 38.05 13.65 14.24
C PRO A 125 38.02 12.39 15.12
N ARG A 126 36.86 12.10 15.74
CA ARG A 126 36.68 10.92 16.60
C ARG A 126 36.58 9.64 15.79
N VAL A 127 35.88 9.70 14.66
CA VAL A 127 35.81 8.58 13.70
C VAL A 127 37.20 8.30 13.13
N GLY A 128 37.92 9.34 12.70
CA GLY A 128 39.29 9.21 12.20
C GLY A 128 40.23 8.55 13.22
N ALA A 129 40.24 9.06 14.46
CA ALA A 129 41.06 8.48 15.53
C ALA A 129 40.70 7.02 15.86
N PHE A 130 39.42 6.63 15.69
CA PHE A 130 39.02 5.23 15.85
C PHE A 130 39.55 4.36 14.71
N ILE A 131 39.39 4.80 13.46
CA ILE A 131 39.89 4.08 12.29
C ILE A 131 41.42 3.92 12.38
N ASP A 132 42.15 5.01 12.67
CA ASP A 132 43.62 4.99 12.78
C ASP A 132 44.13 4.02 13.86
N LYS A 133 43.32 3.82 14.92
CA LYS A 133 43.67 2.94 16.03
C LYS A 133 43.47 1.46 15.70
N TYR A 134 42.46 1.13 14.90
CA TYR A 134 42.01 -0.25 14.70
C TYR A 134 42.23 -0.78 13.27
N ALA A 135 42.57 0.07 12.32
CA ALA A 135 42.94 -0.35 10.97
C ALA A 135 44.28 -1.11 11.01
N GLU A 136 44.33 -2.25 10.32
CA GLU A 136 45.52 -3.09 10.21
C GLU A 136 45.73 -3.45 8.73
N ALA A 137 46.78 -2.91 8.13
CA ALA A 137 47.01 -2.97 6.68
C ALA A 137 46.98 -4.43 6.16
N GLY A 138 46.05 -4.72 5.26
CA GLY A 138 45.87 -6.05 4.65
C GLY A 138 45.13 -7.07 5.51
N GLU A 139 44.75 -6.70 6.73
CA GLU A 139 43.94 -7.51 7.67
C GLU A 139 42.56 -6.89 7.87
N ILE A 140 42.49 -5.64 8.35
CA ILE A 140 41.26 -4.92 8.68
C ILE A 140 41.32 -3.50 8.12
N ASP A 141 40.44 -3.22 7.16
CA ASP A 141 40.27 -1.90 6.56
C ASP A 141 38.89 -1.33 6.92
N PHE A 142 38.78 0.00 6.96
CA PHE A 142 37.53 0.70 7.23
C PHE A 142 37.10 1.51 6.00
N VAL A 143 35.80 1.50 5.73
CA VAL A 143 35.21 2.30 4.65
C VAL A 143 34.02 3.11 5.14
N GLU A 144 33.95 4.35 4.68
CA GLU A 144 32.82 5.26 4.91
C GLU A 144 31.79 5.06 3.79
N TRP A 145 30.62 4.52 4.12
CA TRP A 145 29.49 4.38 3.21
C TRP A 145 28.41 5.36 3.63
N ASN A 146 28.63 6.64 3.34
CA ASN A 146 27.67 7.71 3.58
C ASN A 146 26.54 7.70 2.53
N GLY A 147 25.55 8.57 2.69
CA GLY A 147 24.43 8.70 1.76
C GLY A 147 24.85 8.89 0.31
N ASP A 148 25.94 9.65 0.06
CA ASP A 148 26.50 9.85 -1.27
C ASP A 148 27.09 8.59 -1.89
N TYR A 149 27.85 7.83 -1.11
CA TYR A 149 28.46 6.59 -1.56
C TYR A 149 27.39 5.54 -1.81
N ILE A 150 26.42 5.39 -0.89
CA ILE A 150 25.29 4.47 -1.06
C ILE A 150 24.43 4.89 -2.26
N ALA A 151 24.20 6.19 -2.47
CA ALA A 151 23.51 6.69 -3.68
C ALA A 151 24.30 6.36 -4.95
N GLY A 152 25.62 6.40 -4.88
CA GLY A 152 26.54 5.95 -5.92
C GLY A 152 26.51 4.43 -6.13
N LEU A 153 26.35 3.64 -5.07
CA LEU A 153 26.21 2.18 -5.12
C LEU A 153 24.85 1.76 -5.70
N ILE A 154 23.75 2.40 -5.30
CA ILE A 154 22.46 2.31 -6.01
C ILE A 154 22.66 2.73 -7.47
N GLY A 155 23.41 3.83 -7.65
CA GLY A 155 23.97 4.38 -8.87
C GLY A 155 24.70 3.43 -9.80
N THR A 156 25.26 2.34 -9.28
CA THR A 156 26.17 1.45 -10.01
C THR A 156 25.74 -0.02 -9.95
N GLY A 157 24.89 -0.39 -8.99
CA GLY A 157 24.39 -1.74 -8.73
C GLY A 157 23.03 -1.98 -9.33
N LEU A 158 22.04 -1.24 -8.83
CA LEU A 158 20.70 -1.19 -9.42
C LEU A 158 20.73 -0.55 -10.81
N LEU A 159 21.66 0.39 -11.03
CA LEU A 159 21.77 1.27 -12.21
C LEU A 159 22.82 0.84 -13.26
N ARG A 160 23.28 -0.41 -13.21
CA ARG A 160 24.28 -0.94 -14.17
C ARG A 160 23.79 -1.02 -15.61
N GLU A 161 22.48 -0.90 -15.80
CA GLU A 161 21.88 -0.41 -17.04
C GLU A 161 21.15 0.89 -16.69
N HIS A 162 21.12 1.86 -17.60
CA HIS A 162 20.29 3.06 -17.48
C HIS A 162 18.84 2.69 -17.07
N ILE A 163 18.52 2.63 -15.75
CA ILE A 163 17.23 2.16 -15.20
C ILE A 163 16.11 2.90 -15.88
N PHE A 164 16.29 4.19 -16.07
CA PHE A 164 15.41 4.99 -16.88
C PHE A 164 16.15 5.27 -18.19
N PRO A 165 15.76 4.65 -19.32
CA PRO A 165 15.96 5.24 -20.63
C PRO A 165 15.73 6.75 -20.56
N LYS A 166 16.48 7.55 -21.32
CA LYS A 166 16.35 9.02 -21.29
C LYS A 166 14.90 9.50 -21.47
N SER A 167 14.07 8.73 -22.18
CA SER A 167 12.63 8.97 -22.34
C SER A 167 11.87 8.98 -21.01
N PHE A 168 12.23 8.12 -20.06
CA PHE A 168 11.53 7.94 -18.78
C PHE A 168 11.92 9.02 -17.77
N GLU A 169 13.16 9.51 -17.84
CA GLU A 169 13.68 10.51 -16.89
C GLU A 169 12.87 11.81 -16.88
N VAL A 170 12.27 12.20 -18.02
CA VAL A 170 11.52 13.46 -18.12
C VAL A 170 10.26 13.39 -17.25
N ASN A 171 9.42 12.37 -17.46
CA ASN A 171 8.19 12.21 -16.68
C ASN A 171 8.49 11.96 -15.21
N PHE A 172 9.50 11.12 -14.91
CA PHE A 172 9.86 10.86 -13.52
C PHE A 172 10.35 12.12 -12.78
N ARG A 173 11.23 12.93 -13.40
CA ARG A 173 11.68 14.19 -12.80
C ARG A 173 10.53 15.18 -12.59
N LYS A 174 9.58 15.24 -13.53
CA LYS A 174 8.40 16.10 -13.38
C LYS A 174 7.50 15.63 -12.24
N ALA A 175 7.27 14.32 -12.09
CA ALA A 175 6.52 13.76 -10.97
C ALA A 175 7.18 14.14 -9.63
N VAL A 176 8.49 13.90 -9.49
CA VAL A 176 9.23 14.25 -8.27
C VAL A 176 9.24 15.75 -7.98
N ALA A 177 9.34 16.60 -9.02
CA ALA A 177 9.35 18.05 -8.85
C ALA A 177 7.99 18.65 -8.46
N LEU A 178 6.90 17.88 -8.60
CA LEU A 178 5.53 18.34 -8.42
C LEU A 178 4.80 17.50 -7.36
N VAL A 179 5.52 16.90 -6.41
CA VAL A 179 4.93 16.12 -5.31
C VAL A 179 3.92 16.91 -4.47
N ASP A 180 4.07 18.24 -4.42
CA ASP A 180 3.13 19.15 -3.75
C ASP A 180 1.80 19.34 -4.52
N GLU A 181 1.74 18.91 -5.78
CA GLU A 181 0.57 18.99 -6.67
C GLU A 181 0.15 17.55 -7.05
N PRO A 182 -0.64 16.84 -6.21
CA PRO A 182 -0.84 15.40 -6.33
C PRO A 182 -1.36 14.93 -7.69
N ASP A 183 -2.31 15.66 -8.28
CA ASP A 183 -2.87 15.31 -9.58
C ASP A 183 -1.83 15.40 -10.71
N VAL A 184 -0.95 16.40 -10.65
CA VAL A 184 0.10 16.60 -11.66
C VAL A 184 1.23 15.61 -11.47
N CYS A 185 1.63 15.35 -10.21
CA CYS A 185 2.58 14.29 -9.87
C CYS A 185 2.11 12.94 -10.40
N GLU A 186 0.87 12.56 -10.07
CA GLU A 186 0.27 11.31 -10.48
C GLU A 186 0.17 11.18 -12.00
N ALA A 187 -0.24 12.23 -12.72
CA ALA A 187 -0.35 12.19 -14.18
C ALA A 187 1.01 11.90 -14.85
N HIS A 188 2.08 12.53 -14.38
CA HIS A 188 3.43 12.26 -14.87
C HIS A 188 3.94 10.88 -14.44
N PHE A 189 3.60 10.44 -13.23
CA PHE A 189 3.97 9.12 -12.73
C PHE A 189 3.25 8.01 -13.50
N ARG A 190 1.95 8.14 -13.78
CA ARG A 190 1.19 7.22 -14.64
C ARG A 190 1.81 7.15 -16.04
N SER A 191 2.16 8.29 -16.62
CA SER A 191 2.85 8.33 -17.92
C SER A 191 4.20 7.58 -17.90
N LEU A 192 4.89 7.56 -16.76
CA LEU A 192 6.10 6.75 -16.56
C LEU A 192 5.75 5.25 -16.48
N ILE A 193 4.72 4.88 -15.71
CA ILE A 193 4.26 3.49 -15.59
C ILE A 193 3.89 2.93 -16.96
N ASP A 194 3.08 3.66 -17.75
CA ASP A 194 2.66 3.24 -19.09
C ASP A 194 3.86 2.98 -20.00
N GLN A 195 4.87 3.86 -19.97
CA GLN A 195 6.11 3.68 -20.73
C GLN A 195 6.90 2.42 -20.32
N ILE A 196 6.74 1.95 -19.07
CA ILE A 196 7.38 0.74 -18.57
C ILE A 196 6.57 -0.51 -18.91
N VAL A 197 5.24 -0.49 -18.76
CA VAL A 197 4.38 -1.68 -18.87
C VAL A 197 3.92 -1.98 -20.30
N THR A 198 3.72 -0.97 -21.15
CA THR A 198 3.18 -1.16 -22.51
C THR A 198 4.12 -1.89 -23.48
N PRO A 199 5.45 -1.65 -23.51
CA PRO A 199 6.31 -2.33 -24.48
C PRO A 199 6.38 -3.84 -24.26
N GLU A 200 6.51 -4.62 -25.33
CA GLU A 200 6.63 -6.09 -25.26
C GLU A 200 7.78 -6.52 -24.33
N ILE A 201 7.52 -7.51 -23.47
CA ILE A 201 8.48 -8.04 -22.50
C ILE A 201 9.36 -9.08 -23.18
N LYS A 202 10.67 -8.79 -23.24
CA LYS A 202 11.61 -9.62 -24.04
C LYS A 202 11.94 -10.96 -23.37
N ASN A 203 12.07 -10.98 -22.05
CA ASN A 203 12.42 -12.15 -21.24
C ASN A 203 12.16 -11.88 -19.74
N PHE A 204 12.32 -12.90 -18.90
CA PHE A 204 12.14 -12.80 -17.44
C PHE A 204 13.02 -11.72 -16.79
N SER A 205 14.25 -11.53 -17.25
CA SER A 205 15.13 -10.52 -16.67
C SER A 205 14.65 -9.10 -16.97
N ASP A 206 14.14 -8.86 -18.18
CA ASP A 206 13.50 -7.59 -18.55
C ASP A 206 12.26 -7.32 -17.68
N ARG A 207 11.42 -8.33 -17.46
CA ARG A 207 10.24 -8.23 -16.58
C ARG A 207 10.61 -7.82 -15.16
N ILE A 208 11.58 -8.51 -14.54
CA ILE A 208 12.07 -8.21 -13.19
C ILE A 208 12.64 -6.79 -13.14
N ARG A 209 13.44 -6.40 -14.14
CA ARG A 209 14.01 -5.06 -14.24
C ARG A 209 12.92 -3.99 -14.28
N ARG A 210 11.85 -4.19 -15.06
CA ARG A 210 10.71 -3.27 -15.16
C ARG A 210 9.93 -3.15 -13.85
N ALA A 211 9.66 -4.27 -13.19
CA ALA A 211 9.01 -4.24 -11.88
C ALA A 211 9.87 -3.48 -10.84
N ARG A 212 11.19 -3.69 -10.85
CA ARG A 212 12.13 -2.93 -10.00
C ARG A 212 12.20 -1.45 -10.34
N GLN A 213 12.14 -1.07 -11.63
CA GLN A 213 12.05 0.33 -12.06
C GLN A 213 10.85 1.04 -11.43
N ILE A 214 9.67 0.40 -11.49
CA ILE A 214 8.43 0.92 -10.88
C ILE A 214 8.58 1.04 -9.36
N LEU A 215 9.14 0.02 -8.70
CA LEU A 215 9.35 0.03 -7.25
C LEU A 215 10.28 1.16 -6.81
N VAL A 216 11.41 1.36 -7.50
CA VAL A 216 12.36 2.44 -7.20
C VAL A 216 11.74 3.82 -7.45
N ALA A 217 10.95 3.96 -8.52
CA ALA A 217 10.23 5.20 -8.79
C ALA A 217 9.25 5.53 -7.65
N ALA A 218 8.48 4.54 -7.19
CA ALA A 218 7.51 4.67 -6.12
C ALA A 218 8.16 5.06 -4.78
N TRP A 219 9.25 4.38 -4.41
CA TRP A 219 10.04 4.70 -3.22
C TRP A 219 10.56 6.13 -3.23
N THR A 220 11.03 6.59 -4.40
CA THR A 220 11.49 7.97 -4.56
C THR A 220 10.35 8.96 -4.36
N ILE A 221 9.19 8.74 -4.98
CA ILE A 221 8.03 9.63 -4.76
C ILE A 221 7.64 9.66 -3.28
N PHE A 222 7.56 8.50 -2.62
CA PHE A 222 7.21 8.42 -1.20
C PHE A 222 8.15 9.24 -0.31
N ALA A 223 9.46 9.08 -0.46
CA ALA A 223 10.46 9.85 0.28
C ALA A 223 10.28 11.37 0.13
N TRP A 224 10.09 11.83 -1.10
CA TRP A 224 9.94 13.26 -1.39
C TRP A 224 8.63 13.83 -0.86
N CYS A 225 7.54 13.07 -0.96
CA CYS A 225 6.25 13.42 -0.37
C CYS A 225 6.33 13.52 1.15
N ARG A 226 7.04 12.58 1.80
CA ARG A 226 7.28 12.59 3.25
C ARG A 226 8.09 13.81 3.68
N ASP A 227 9.14 14.16 2.94
CA ASP A 227 9.94 15.35 3.25
C ASP A 227 9.17 16.66 3.01
N ALA A 228 8.26 16.67 2.04
CA ALA A 228 7.35 17.79 1.77
C ALA A 228 6.18 17.90 2.76
N GLY A 229 5.89 16.86 3.55
CA GLY A 229 4.71 16.81 4.43
C GLY A 229 3.39 16.68 3.66
N ASN A 230 3.42 16.08 2.47
CA ASN A 230 2.24 15.86 1.63
C ASN A 230 2.24 14.43 1.07
N LEU A 231 1.55 13.52 1.76
CA LEU A 231 1.52 12.10 1.42
C LEU A 231 0.42 11.72 0.41
N GLU A 232 -0.35 12.69 -0.09
CA GLU A 232 -1.43 12.44 -1.04
C GLU A 232 -0.90 11.88 -2.36
N ALA A 233 0.11 12.55 -2.93
CA ALA A 233 0.73 12.13 -4.18
C ALA A 233 1.40 10.76 -4.06
N SER A 234 2.11 10.50 -2.95
CA SER A 234 2.73 9.21 -2.71
C SER A 234 1.71 8.09 -2.62
N TYR A 235 0.62 8.26 -1.86
CA TYR A 235 -0.40 7.22 -1.69
C TYR A 235 -0.92 6.73 -3.05
N ARG A 236 -1.28 7.68 -3.92
CA ARG A 236 -1.80 7.38 -5.26
C ARG A 236 -0.75 6.73 -6.16
N CYS A 237 0.51 7.14 -6.06
CA CYS A 237 1.61 6.58 -6.84
C CYS A 237 1.99 5.17 -6.37
N THR A 238 2.09 4.92 -5.06
CA THR A 238 2.42 3.60 -4.51
C THR A 238 1.33 2.57 -4.79
N SER A 239 0.06 2.97 -4.70
CA SER A 239 -1.09 2.14 -5.08
C SER A 239 -1.06 1.76 -6.56
N LEU A 240 -0.81 2.73 -7.44
CA LEU A 240 -0.66 2.46 -8.89
C LEU A 240 0.53 1.55 -9.18
N SER A 241 1.67 1.77 -8.49
CA SER A 241 2.86 0.95 -8.64
C SER A 241 2.64 -0.49 -8.24
N LEU A 242 1.92 -0.75 -7.14
CA LEU A 242 1.61 -2.10 -6.71
C LEU A 242 0.76 -2.84 -7.76
N LEU A 243 -0.28 -2.19 -8.29
CA LEU A 243 -1.13 -2.76 -9.35
C LEU A 243 -0.34 -3.03 -10.63
N ALA A 244 0.54 -2.10 -11.03
CA ALA A 244 1.38 -2.26 -12.22
C ALA A 244 2.44 -3.36 -12.07
N ILE A 245 3.07 -3.45 -10.88
CA ILE A 245 4.00 -4.53 -10.55
C ILE A 245 3.27 -5.88 -10.55
N TRP A 246 2.04 -5.93 -10.04
CA TRP A 246 1.22 -7.14 -10.08
C TRP A 246 0.90 -7.56 -11.52
N HIS A 247 0.46 -6.63 -12.38
CA HIS A 247 0.24 -6.87 -13.80
C HIS A 247 1.51 -7.42 -14.50
N LEU A 248 2.69 -6.92 -14.13
CA LEU A 248 3.94 -7.47 -14.64
C LEU A 248 4.30 -8.85 -14.07
N SER A 249 3.70 -9.32 -12.98
CA SER A 249 4.21 -10.46 -12.20
C SER A 249 3.24 -11.63 -12.07
N HIS A 250 1.92 -11.41 -12.13
CA HIS A 250 0.90 -12.38 -11.71
C HIS A 250 0.97 -13.74 -12.42
N GLN A 251 1.30 -13.77 -13.72
CA GLN A 251 1.45 -15.02 -14.50
C GLN A 251 2.72 -15.82 -14.17
N HIS A 252 3.66 -15.26 -13.41
CA HIS A 252 5.00 -15.79 -13.22
C HIS A 252 5.50 -15.74 -11.77
N ILE A 253 4.62 -15.47 -10.81
CA ILE A 253 5.00 -15.33 -9.41
C ILE A 253 5.06 -16.69 -8.69
N VAL A 254 4.26 -17.67 -9.11
CA VAL A 254 4.20 -19.00 -8.51
C VAL A 254 5.24 -19.93 -9.17
N GLY A 255 6.32 -20.23 -8.45
CA GLY A 255 7.31 -21.22 -8.90
C GLY A 255 8.60 -21.26 -8.07
N LYS A 256 9.44 -22.28 -8.29
CA LYS A 256 10.67 -22.52 -7.51
C LYS A 256 11.94 -21.91 -8.12
N SER A 257 11.86 -21.37 -9.34
CA SER A 257 13.06 -20.84 -10.01
C SER A 257 13.54 -19.54 -9.35
N LYS A 258 14.80 -19.17 -9.56
CA LYS A 258 15.35 -17.88 -9.09
C LYS A 258 14.56 -16.67 -9.60
N TYR A 259 13.94 -16.78 -10.79
CA TYR A 259 13.16 -15.71 -11.40
C TYR A 259 11.80 -15.51 -10.72
N HIS A 260 11.11 -16.60 -10.37
CA HIS A 260 9.84 -16.53 -9.63
C HIS A 260 10.06 -15.90 -8.25
N ARG A 261 11.11 -16.33 -7.54
CA ARG A 261 11.49 -15.74 -6.25
C ARG A 261 11.82 -14.25 -6.37
N ALA A 262 12.51 -13.83 -7.43
CA ALA A 262 12.82 -12.42 -7.65
C ALA A 262 11.57 -11.57 -7.95
N LEU A 263 10.59 -12.10 -8.67
CA LEU A 263 9.31 -11.41 -8.90
C LEU A 263 8.50 -11.33 -7.60
N SER A 264 8.38 -12.44 -6.87
CA SER A 264 7.72 -12.46 -5.55
C SER A 264 8.30 -11.43 -4.61
N ASP A 265 9.64 -11.38 -4.49
CA ASP A 265 10.34 -10.39 -3.66
C ASP A 265 10.01 -8.94 -4.06
N VAL A 266 9.88 -8.65 -5.36
CA VAL A 266 9.51 -7.30 -5.82
C VAL A 266 8.04 -6.98 -5.49
N VAL A 267 7.13 -7.95 -5.60
CA VAL A 267 5.73 -7.78 -5.18
C VAL A 267 5.64 -7.56 -3.67
N ASP A 268 6.32 -8.38 -2.86
CA ASP A 268 6.33 -8.28 -1.41
C ASP A 268 6.85 -6.89 -0.95
N LYS A 269 7.89 -6.38 -1.61
CA LYS A 269 8.40 -5.03 -1.36
C LYS A 269 7.45 -3.94 -1.81
N ALA A 270 6.72 -4.12 -2.90
CA ALA A 270 5.71 -3.16 -3.35
C ALA A 270 4.52 -3.10 -2.38
N ILE A 271 4.08 -4.26 -1.87
CA ILE A 271 3.07 -4.35 -0.81
C ILE A 271 3.58 -3.62 0.44
N SER A 272 4.79 -3.95 0.90
CA SER A 272 5.40 -3.31 2.07
C SER A 272 5.45 -1.79 1.93
N LEU A 273 5.95 -1.26 0.81
CA LEU A 273 5.99 0.17 0.54
C LEU A 273 4.59 0.81 0.58
N MET A 274 3.61 0.20 -0.06
CA MET A 274 2.24 0.72 -0.06
C MET A 274 1.65 0.74 1.35
N LEU A 275 1.91 -0.28 2.17
CA LEU A 275 1.46 -0.32 3.57
C LEU A 275 2.16 0.68 4.47
N THR A 276 3.49 0.85 4.32
CA THR A 276 4.25 1.89 5.03
C THR A 276 3.70 3.27 4.70
N ASN A 277 3.48 3.57 3.43
CA ASN A 277 2.93 4.85 3.00
C ASN A 277 1.47 5.03 3.45
N SER A 278 0.65 3.97 3.39
CA SER A 278 -0.71 3.99 3.92
C SER A 278 -0.74 4.27 5.41
N GLY A 279 0.13 3.66 6.20
CA GLY A 279 0.25 3.92 7.63
C GLY A 279 0.63 5.38 7.89
N ALA A 280 1.70 5.87 7.24
CA ALA A 280 2.14 7.26 7.37
C ALA A 280 1.03 8.27 6.99
N TYR A 281 0.32 8.04 5.88
CA TYR A 281 -0.81 8.89 5.46
C TYR A 281 -1.91 8.91 6.53
N LEU A 282 -2.29 7.75 7.07
CA LEU A 282 -3.35 7.65 8.06
C LEU A 282 -2.93 8.33 9.37
N ASP A 283 -1.72 8.07 9.85
CA ASP A 283 -1.17 8.64 11.09
C ASP A 283 -1.10 10.17 11.04
N GLU A 284 -0.78 10.74 9.89
CA GLU A 284 -0.62 12.19 9.73
C GLU A 284 -1.94 12.91 9.40
N HIS A 285 -2.78 12.32 8.53
CA HIS A 285 -3.90 13.05 7.93
C HIS A 285 -5.28 12.56 8.35
N VAL A 286 -5.41 11.40 9.02
CA VAL A 286 -6.72 10.81 9.34
C VAL A 286 -6.88 10.54 10.84
N LEU A 287 -6.02 9.70 11.41
CA LEU A 287 -6.15 9.22 12.79
C LEU A 287 -6.17 10.32 13.86
N PRO A 288 -5.41 11.43 13.75
CA PRO A 288 -5.46 12.52 14.73
C PRO A 288 -6.85 13.17 14.84
N TYR A 289 -7.67 13.05 13.82
CA TYR A 289 -8.98 13.70 13.72
C TYR A 289 -10.15 12.75 14.04
N CYS A 290 -9.92 11.44 14.10
CA CYS A 290 -11.00 10.46 14.29
C CYS A 290 -11.77 10.63 15.61
N GLU A 291 -11.13 11.17 16.66
CA GLU A 291 -11.75 11.35 17.99
C GLU A 291 -12.39 12.73 18.20
N ILE A 292 -12.30 13.61 17.20
CA ILE A 292 -12.76 15.00 17.28
C ILE A 292 -14.04 15.11 16.44
N GLU A 293 -15.11 15.63 17.05
CA GLU A 293 -16.37 15.95 16.34
C GLU A 293 -16.08 16.91 15.17
N ASP A 294 -16.47 16.52 13.96
CA ASP A 294 -16.19 17.16 12.68
C ASP A 294 -14.71 17.46 12.41
N GLY A 295 -13.79 16.80 13.12
CA GLY A 295 -12.36 17.09 13.07
C GLY A 295 -11.74 16.89 11.69
N LEU A 296 -12.14 15.82 10.99
CA LEU A 296 -11.62 15.53 9.65
C LEU A 296 -12.28 16.45 8.61
N ALA A 297 -13.57 16.75 8.76
CA ALA A 297 -14.25 17.72 7.90
C ALA A 297 -13.60 19.11 8.00
N ALA A 298 -13.26 19.55 9.21
CA ALA A 298 -12.62 20.84 9.48
C ALA A 298 -11.17 20.93 8.97
N SER A 299 -10.49 19.80 8.73
CA SER A 299 -9.12 19.80 8.20
C SER A 299 -9.05 19.90 6.68
N VAL A 300 -10.19 19.71 5.98
CA VAL A 300 -10.27 19.92 4.53
C VAL A 300 -10.23 21.42 4.22
N PRO A 301 -9.26 21.92 3.44
CA PRO A 301 -9.11 23.36 3.15
C PRO A 301 -10.10 23.82 2.06
N SER A 302 -11.38 23.52 2.22
CA SER A 302 -12.45 23.95 1.33
C SER A 302 -13.73 24.27 2.10
N HIS A 303 -14.49 25.23 1.58
CA HIS A 303 -15.83 25.56 2.07
C HIS A 303 -16.95 24.84 1.31
N SER A 304 -16.60 24.07 0.27
CA SER A 304 -17.57 23.30 -0.51
C SER A 304 -17.93 22.01 0.22
N SER A 305 -19.23 21.77 0.43
CA SER A 305 -19.73 20.51 0.99
C SER A 305 -19.37 19.32 0.11
N ALA A 306 -19.30 19.50 -1.21
CA ALA A 306 -18.88 18.46 -2.14
C ALA A 306 -17.42 18.07 -1.91
N ASP A 307 -16.51 19.04 -1.72
CA ASP A 307 -15.08 18.76 -1.47
C ASP A 307 -14.90 17.98 -0.17
N ILE A 308 -15.60 18.39 0.89
CA ILE A 308 -15.58 17.72 2.18
C ILE A 308 -16.10 16.29 2.03
N ASN A 309 -17.24 16.09 1.37
CA ASN A 309 -17.83 14.77 1.15
C ASN A 309 -16.87 13.84 0.39
N LEU A 310 -16.35 14.29 -0.75
CA LEU A 310 -15.41 13.53 -1.56
C LEU A 310 -14.14 13.17 -0.78
N LYS A 311 -13.57 14.12 -0.04
CA LYS A 311 -12.32 13.89 0.70
C LYS A 311 -12.50 12.96 1.89
N LEU A 312 -13.63 13.07 2.60
CA LEU A 312 -13.91 12.22 3.75
C LEU A 312 -14.20 10.78 3.32
N PHE A 313 -14.97 10.56 2.25
CA PHE A 313 -15.19 9.22 1.70
C PHE A 313 -13.87 8.61 1.19
N GLU A 314 -13.00 9.40 0.53
CA GLU A 314 -11.67 8.93 0.16
C GLU A 314 -10.87 8.45 1.39
N ALA A 315 -10.83 9.24 2.47
CA ALA A 315 -10.15 8.86 3.70
C ALA A 315 -10.76 7.59 4.35
N LEU A 316 -12.08 7.46 4.35
CA LEU A 316 -12.80 6.28 4.83
C LEU A 316 -12.36 5.01 4.08
N GLY A 317 -12.33 5.08 2.74
CA GLY A 317 -11.90 3.97 1.90
C GLY A 317 -10.44 3.59 2.16
N ARG A 318 -9.54 4.56 2.32
CA ARG A 318 -8.11 4.30 2.61
C ARG A 318 -7.92 3.63 3.96
N LEU A 319 -8.62 4.07 5.00
CA LEU A 319 -8.59 3.45 6.32
C LEU A 319 -9.13 2.02 6.29
N ALA A 320 -10.28 1.81 5.64
CA ALA A 320 -10.87 0.48 5.48
C ALA A 320 -9.95 -0.46 4.68
N LEU A 321 -9.36 0.01 3.58
CA LEU A 321 -8.45 -0.77 2.78
C LEU A 321 -7.17 -1.15 3.55
N HIS A 322 -6.63 -0.23 4.36
CA HIS A 322 -5.52 -0.55 5.27
C HIS A 322 -5.89 -1.67 6.24
N GLY A 323 -7.09 -1.62 6.83
CA GLY A 323 -7.59 -2.69 7.69
C GLY A 323 -7.72 -4.04 6.98
N HIS A 324 -8.18 -4.06 5.72
CA HIS A 324 -8.21 -5.28 4.90
C HIS A 324 -6.82 -5.88 4.67
N TRP A 325 -5.79 -5.04 4.49
CA TRP A 325 -4.42 -5.52 4.43
C TRP A 325 -3.92 -6.09 5.76
N LEU A 326 -4.32 -5.52 6.91
CA LEU A 326 -4.01 -6.09 8.23
C LEU A 326 -4.71 -7.45 8.42
N VAL A 327 -5.96 -7.61 7.97
CA VAL A 327 -6.66 -8.91 7.95
C VAL A 327 -5.87 -9.93 7.13
N PHE A 328 -5.44 -9.56 5.93
CA PHE A 328 -4.61 -10.40 5.09
C PHE A 328 -3.28 -10.78 5.77
N GLN A 329 -2.55 -9.82 6.33
CA GLN A 329 -1.29 -10.10 7.05
C GLN A 329 -1.50 -11.05 8.24
N LYS A 330 -2.62 -10.91 8.96
CA LYS A 330 -3.01 -11.84 10.03
C LYS A 330 -3.24 -13.26 9.48
N SER A 331 -3.89 -13.40 8.33
CA SER A 331 -4.15 -14.71 7.70
C SER A 331 -2.89 -15.45 7.22
N LEU A 332 -1.79 -14.74 6.96
CA LEU A 332 -0.52 -15.33 6.51
C LEU A 332 0.28 -15.98 7.65
N ARG A 333 -0.03 -15.70 8.93
CA ARG A 333 0.74 -16.20 10.07
C ARG A 333 0.14 -17.52 10.58
N PRO A 334 0.94 -18.60 10.73
CA PRO A 334 0.45 -19.84 11.31
C PRO A 334 -0.10 -19.60 12.72
N SER A 335 -1.11 -20.37 13.12
CA SER A 335 -1.71 -20.32 14.46
C SER A 335 -0.78 -20.81 15.59
N GLU A 336 0.42 -21.28 15.25
CA GLU A 336 1.40 -21.81 16.21
C GLU A 336 2.37 -20.69 16.63
N GLY A 337 1.96 -19.92 17.64
CA GLY A 337 2.78 -18.90 18.31
C GLY A 337 1.97 -17.63 18.60
N GLU A 338 1.32 -17.56 19.76
CA GLU A 338 0.52 -16.40 20.18
C GLU A 338 1.31 -15.07 20.13
N SER A 339 2.63 -15.09 20.40
CA SER A 339 3.43 -13.86 20.54
C SER A 339 3.57 -13.02 19.27
N ASP A 340 3.50 -13.63 18.08
CA ASP A 340 3.64 -12.89 16.82
C ASP A 340 2.29 -12.42 16.27
N GLN A 341 1.15 -12.95 16.73
CA GLN A 341 -0.16 -12.50 16.28
C GLN A 341 -0.68 -11.29 17.06
N GLU A 342 -0.28 -11.16 18.33
CA GLU A 342 -0.71 -10.07 19.22
C GLU A 342 -0.53 -8.66 18.61
N PRO A 343 0.63 -8.28 18.03
CA PRO A 343 0.81 -6.92 17.51
C PRO A 343 -0.10 -6.58 16.31
N ILE A 344 -0.36 -7.53 15.41
CA ILE A 344 -1.25 -7.30 14.26
C ILE A 344 -2.70 -7.25 14.73
N ALA A 345 -3.08 -8.12 15.67
CA ALA A 345 -4.43 -8.10 16.22
C ALA A 345 -4.73 -6.77 16.93
N GLU A 346 -3.77 -6.22 17.68
CA GLU A 346 -3.86 -4.90 18.30
C GLU A 346 -4.01 -3.78 17.26
N GLN A 347 -3.19 -3.80 16.20
CA GLN A 347 -3.30 -2.83 15.10
C GLN A 347 -4.65 -2.89 14.40
N LEU A 348 -5.17 -4.10 14.17
CA LEU A 348 -6.46 -4.31 13.53
C LEU A 348 -7.62 -3.84 14.40
N ASN A 349 -7.58 -4.11 15.71
CA ASN A 349 -8.55 -3.59 16.68
C ASN A 349 -8.51 -2.06 16.77
N LEU A 350 -7.30 -1.48 16.74
CA LEU A 350 -7.14 -0.02 16.69
C LEU A 350 -7.73 0.54 15.39
N CYS A 351 -7.46 -0.11 14.26
CA CYS A 351 -7.98 0.31 12.96
C CYS A 351 -9.53 0.32 12.94
N SER A 352 -10.19 -0.70 13.49
CA SER A 352 -11.65 -0.75 13.57
C SER A 352 -12.23 0.26 14.55
N ASP A 353 -11.63 0.44 15.74
CA ASP A 353 -12.02 1.49 16.68
C ASP A 353 -11.94 2.88 16.02
N ARG A 354 -10.84 3.15 15.30
CA ARG A 354 -10.64 4.41 14.58
C ARG A 354 -11.62 4.60 13.44
N LEU A 355 -11.99 3.54 12.72
CA LEU A 355 -13.01 3.57 11.69
C LEU A 355 -14.39 3.91 12.27
N ILE A 356 -14.77 3.28 13.38
CA ILE A 356 -16.04 3.56 14.08
C ILE A 356 -16.09 5.01 14.55
N LYS A 357 -15.02 5.49 15.21
CA LYS A 357 -14.93 6.86 15.72
C LYS A 357 -14.96 7.88 14.58
N LEU A 358 -14.25 7.61 13.49
CA LEU A 358 -14.28 8.44 12.28
C LEU A 358 -15.72 8.62 11.76
N ILE A 359 -16.46 7.51 11.61
CA ILE A 359 -17.85 7.53 11.15
C ILE A 359 -18.76 8.28 12.14
N LYS A 360 -18.67 7.97 13.43
CA LYS A 360 -19.51 8.60 14.47
C LYS A 360 -19.33 10.11 14.55
N ASN A 361 -18.09 10.57 14.42
CA ASN A 361 -17.74 11.98 14.62
C ASN A 361 -17.88 12.84 13.36
N ASN A 362 -18.28 12.28 12.20
CA ASN A 362 -18.43 13.04 10.97
C ASN A 362 -19.76 12.66 10.27
N PRO A 363 -20.82 13.49 10.39
CA PRO A 363 -22.14 13.19 9.84
C PRO A 363 -22.19 13.02 8.31
N VAL A 364 -21.16 13.46 7.60
CA VAL A 364 -21.05 13.27 6.14
C VAL A 364 -21.15 11.80 5.72
N PHE A 365 -20.71 10.88 6.58
CA PHE A 365 -20.71 9.45 6.30
C PHE A 365 -22.12 8.83 6.29
N TYR A 366 -23.16 9.57 6.66
CA TYR A 366 -24.55 9.15 6.49
C TYR A 366 -25.17 9.69 5.18
N THR A 367 -24.47 10.56 4.45
CA THR A 367 -25.00 11.28 3.27
C THR A 367 -24.05 11.20 2.07
N PRO A 368 -23.90 10.03 1.43
CA PRO A 368 -23.07 9.89 0.24
C PRO A 368 -23.53 10.81 -0.90
N LEU A 369 -22.59 11.53 -1.52
CA LEU A 369 -22.88 12.41 -2.66
C LEU A 369 -22.85 11.67 -4.01
N ARG A 370 -21.90 10.75 -4.18
CA ARG A 370 -21.75 9.94 -5.40
C ARG A 370 -22.31 8.54 -5.17
N ASP A 371 -22.97 8.02 -6.19
CA ASP A 371 -23.42 6.63 -6.22
C ASP A 371 -22.25 5.65 -6.07
N ASP A 372 -21.09 5.98 -6.63
CA ASP A 372 -19.90 5.13 -6.49
C ASP A 372 -19.22 5.19 -5.11
N HIS A 373 -19.70 6.02 -4.16
CA HIS A 373 -19.32 5.89 -2.75
C HIS A 373 -19.73 4.55 -2.14
N ALA A 374 -20.58 3.77 -2.82
CA ALA A 374 -20.83 2.37 -2.52
C ALA A 374 -19.54 1.54 -2.36
N ILE A 375 -18.47 1.92 -3.05
CA ILE A 375 -17.15 1.27 -2.96
C ILE A 375 -16.57 1.43 -1.55
N GLU A 376 -16.48 2.67 -1.07
CA GLU A 376 -16.00 2.99 0.28
C GLU A 376 -16.90 2.39 1.37
N VAL A 377 -18.23 2.45 1.16
CA VAL A 377 -19.22 1.87 2.07
C VAL A 377 -19.03 0.36 2.19
N ASN A 378 -18.88 -0.35 1.07
CA ASN A 378 -18.62 -1.79 1.08
C ASN A 378 -17.29 -2.12 1.77
N LEU A 379 -16.21 -1.39 1.48
CA LEU A 379 -14.90 -1.61 2.11
C LEU A 379 -15.01 -1.50 3.64
N ALA A 380 -15.64 -0.44 4.14
CA ALA A 380 -15.81 -0.19 5.57
C ALA A 380 -16.74 -1.22 6.23
N ALA A 381 -17.91 -1.48 5.64
CA ALA A 381 -18.88 -2.44 6.19
C ALA A 381 -18.33 -3.87 6.22
N LEU A 382 -17.60 -4.30 5.19
CA LEU A 382 -16.89 -5.59 5.18
C LEU A 382 -15.87 -5.70 6.32
N LEU A 383 -15.08 -4.64 6.54
CA LEU A 383 -14.08 -4.65 7.62
C LEU A 383 -14.75 -4.69 9.00
N LEU A 384 -15.81 -3.91 9.22
CA LEU A 384 -16.57 -3.91 10.47
C LEU A 384 -17.21 -5.27 10.74
N LEU A 385 -17.83 -5.88 9.73
CA LEU A 385 -18.39 -7.23 9.83
C LEU A 385 -17.31 -8.25 10.20
N HIS A 386 -16.13 -8.18 9.57
CA HIS A 386 -15.01 -9.06 9.88
C HIS A 386 -14.51 -8.89 11.33
N GLN A 387 -14.55 -7.68 11.88
CA GLN A 387 -14.19 -7.42 13.29
C GLN A 387 -15.30 -7.74 14.28
N GLY A 388 -16.46 -8.21 13.82
CA GLY A 388 -17.62 -8.50 14.67
C GLY A 388 -18.38 -7.25 15.13
N GLU A 389 -18.12 -6.09 14.52
CA GLU A 389 -18.77 -4.80 14.81
C GLU A 389 -20.12 -4.68 14.06
N THR A 390 -20.87 -5.79 14.01
CA THR A 390 -22.07 -5.97 13.20
C THR A 390 -23.17 -4.98 13.58
N GLY A 391 -23.36 -4.72 14.88
CA GLY A 391 -24.38 -3.78 15.35
C GLY A 391 -24.11 -2.34 14.88
N PHE A 392 -22.86 -1.88 14.94
CA PHE A 392 -22.52 -0.55 14.46
C PHE A 392 -22.62 -0.46 12.93
N ALA A 393 -22.18 -1.48 12.20
CA ALA A 393 -22.31 -1.53 10.75
C ALA A 393 -23.78 -1.50 10.31
N HIS A 394 -24.65 -2.25 11.00
CA HIS A 394 -26.10 -2.21 10.80
C HIS A 394 -26.66 -0.81 10.97
N ASP A 395 -26.47 -0.18 12.14
CA ASP A 395 -27.05 1.14 12.44
C ASP A 395 -26.56 2.21 11.45
N TRP A 396 -25.29 2.11 11.03
CA TRP A 396 -24.72 3.02 10.03
C TRP A 396 -25.36 2.85 8.65
N ILE A 397 -25.53 1.62 8.17
CA ILE A 397 -26.15 1.31 6.87
C ILE A 397 -27.65 1.67 6.89
N GLU A 398 -28.36 1.37 7.97
CA GLU A 398 -29.76 1.77 8.17
C GLU A 398 -29.88 3.29 8.03
N GLN A 399 -29.11 4.03 8.82
CA GLN A 399 -29.16 5.49 8.83
C GLN A 399 -28.78 6.09 7.47
N MET A 400 -27.77 5.54 6.79
CA MET A 400 -27.37 5.99 5.44
C MET A 400 -28.48 5.74 4.41
N THR A 401 -29.16 4.60 4.50
CA THR A 401 -30.29 4.27 3.64
C THR A 401 -31.41 5.28 3.80
N LEU A 402 -31.86 5.49 5.05
CA LEU A 402 -32.95 6.42 5.35
C LEU A 402 -32.58 7.86 4.98
N SER A 403 -31.34 8.28 5.24
CA SER A 403 -30.84 9.62 4.88
C SER A 403 -30.78 9.84 3.37
N SER A 404 -30.38 8.82 2.60
CA SER A 404 -30.34 8.88 1.14
C SER A 404 -31.75 8.97 0.54
N ILE A 405 -32.70 8.20 1.06
CA ILE A 405 -34.12 8.26 0.69
C ILE A 405 -34.70 9.65 1.00
N PHE A 406 -34.45 10.13 2.22
CA PHE A 406 -34.92 11.44 2.67
C PHE A 406 -34.37 12.57 1.79
N SER A 407 -33.06 12.55 1.51
CA SER A 407 -32.39 13.55 0.67
C SER A 407 -32.97 13.57 -0.74
N HIS A 408 -33.26 12.41 -1.34
CA HIS A 408 -33.89 12.36 -2.66
C HIS A 408 -35.32 12.91 -2.66
N ARG A 409 -36.13 12.52 -1.66
CA ARG A 409 -37.53 12.97 -1.52
C ARG A 409 -37.63 14.46 -1.25
N SER A 410 -36.71 15.02 -0.47
CA SER A 410 -36.65 16.44 -0.12
C SER A 410 -35.93 17.32 -1.14
N HIS A 411 -35.41 16.75 -2.23
CA HIS A 411 -34.57 17.47 -3.21
C HIS A 411 -33.31 18.09 -2.56
N GLY A 412 -32.73 17.40 -1.58
CA GLY A 412 -31.43 17.70 -0.99
C GLY A 412 -30.27 17.08 -1.79
N TYR A 413 -29.09 16.95 -1.16
CA TYR A 413 -27.91 16.32 -1.75
C TYR A 413 -28.04 14.79 -1.70
N PHE A 414 -28.73 14.22 -2.69
CA PHE A 414 -28.91 12.76 -2.78
C PHE A 414 -27.78 12.12 -3.61
N PRO A 415 -27.51 10.82 -3.41
CA PRO A 415 -26.49 10.11 -4.20
C PRO A 415 -26.80 10.20 -5.70
N CYS A 416 -25.83 10.63 -6.50
CA CYS A 416 -25.98 10.76 -7.95
C CYS A 416 -24.91 10.00 -8.73
N ALA A 417 -25.23 9.67 -10.00
CA ALA A 417 -24.32 8.97 -10.91
C ALA A 417 -23.22 9.86 -11.51
N PHE A 418 -23.22 11.17 -11.22
CA PHE A 418 -22.23 12.11 -11.75
C PHE A 418 -20.84 11.88 -11.16
N ARG A 419 -19.80 12.12 -11.96
CA ARG A 419 -18.40 12.01 -11.56
C ARG A 419 -17.61 13.30 -11.77
N GLU A 420 -18.03 14.11 -12.75
CA GLU A 420 -17.40 15.39 -13.03
C GLU A 420 -17.63 16.37 -11.89
N TYR A 421 -16.55 17.00 -11.45
CA TYR A 421 -16.58 17.90 -10.30
C TYR A 421 -17.59 19.04 -10.46
N SER A 422 -17.67 19.63 -11.66
CA SER A 422 -18.60 20.70 -11.98
C SER A 422 -20.07 20.31 -11.81
N ASP A 423 -20.42 19.05 -12.07
CA ASP A 423 -21.79 18.58 -11.89
C ASP A 423 -22.11 18.27 -10.42
N LEU A 424 -21.12 17.84 -9.65
CA LEU A 424 -21.25 17.53 -8.23
C LEU A 424 -21.43 18.79 -7.37
N VAL A 425 -20.71 19.88 -7.65
CA VAL A 425 -20.86 21.14 -6.90
C VAL A 425 -22.18 21.85 -7.17
N GLU A 426 -22.76 21.64 -8.35
CA GLU A 426 -24.07 22.19 -8.72
C GLU A 426 -25.23 21.23 -8.39
N HIS A 427 -24.94 20.05 -7.82
CA HIS A 427 -25.95 19.07 -7.47
C HIS A 427 -26.63 19.43 -6.14
N PRO A 428 -27.98 19.43 -6.05
CA PRO A 428 -28.94 19.20 -7.12
C PRO A 428 -29.29 20.48 -7.91
N LYS A 429 -29.51 20.35 -9.23
CA LYS A 429 -29.95 21.45 -10.10
C LYS A 429 -31.48 21.55 -10.11
N SER A 430 -32.00 22.77 -10.00
CA SER A 430 -33.43 23.05 -10.16
C SER A 430 -33.83 23.07 -11.64
N ARG A 431 -33.98 21.88 -12.24
CA ARG A 431 -34.52 21.70 -13.60
C ARG A 431 -35.44 20.49 -13.68
N GLU A 432 -36.33 20.49 -14.68
CA GLU A 432 -37.22 19.37 -14.96
C GLU A 432 -36.41 18.08 -15.21
N ASN A 433 -36.92 16.96 -14.70
CA ASN A 433 -36.33 15.61 -14.78
C ASN A 433 -34.89 15.46 -14.23
N TYR A 434 -34.34 16.46 -13.54
CA TYR A 434 -32.97 16.41 -13.03
C TYR A 434 -32.69 15.19 -12.16
N ARG A 435 -33.63 14.84 -11.26
CA ARG A 435 -33.48 13.69 -10.37
C ARG A 435 -33.39 12.39 -11.15
N GLU A 436 -34.21 12.24 -12.20
CA GLU A 436 -34.20 11.05 -13.04
C GLU A 436 -32.85 10.91 -13.76
N ASP A 437 -32.38 12.00 -14.39
CA ASP A 437 -31.08 12.06 -15.05
C ASP A 437 -29.92 11.77 -14.09
N ALA A 438 -29.96 12.33 -12.87
CA ALA A 438 -28.94 12.16 -11.84
C ALA A 438 -28.91 10.73 -11.27
N THR A 439 -29.94 9.92 -11.51
CA THR A 439 -30.12 8.60 -10.91
C THR A 439 -30.48 7.52 -11.93
N LEU A 440 -30.10 7.69 -13.21
CA LEU A 440 -30.38 6.71 -14.27
C LEU A 440 -29.87 5.30 -13.96
N GLY A 441 -28.77 5.19 -13.23
CA GLY A 441 -28.23 3.94 -12.72
C GLY A 441 -27.72 4.10 -11.30
N SER A 442 -27.72 3.01 -10.54
CA SER A 442 -27.29 3.00 -9.15
C SER A 442 -26.60 1.69 -8.80
N ILE A 443 -25.44 1.80 -8.15
CA ILE A 443 -24.78 0.71 -7.42
C ILE A 443 -24.90 0.87 -5.91
N LEU A 444 -25.18 2.09 -5.40
CA LEU A 444 -25.29 2.34 -3.97
C LEU A 444 -26.56 1.76 -3.38
N TYR A 445 -27.72 2.10 -3.93
CA TYR A 445 -29.00 1.61 -3.41
C TYR A 445 -29.11 0.07 -3.42
N PRO A 446 -28.75 -0.67 -4.49
CA PRO A 446 -28.73 -2.13 -4.42
C PRO A 446 -27.69 -2.65 -3.43
N THR A 447 -26.54 -2.00 -3.27
CA THR A 447 -25.55 -2.36 -2.23
C THR A 447 -26.14 -2.22 -0.83
N LEU A 448 -26.83 -1.10 -0.54
CA LEU A 448 -27.53 -0.89 0.72
C LEU A 448 -28.59 -1.96 0.95
N GLY A 449 -29.37 -2.30 -0.08
CA GLY A 449 -30.34 -3.40 -0.04
C GLY A 449 -29.71 -4.74 0.34
N VAL A 450 -28.56 -5.09 -0.24
CA VAL A 450 -27.81 -6.30 0.12
C VAL A 450 -27.37 -6.28 1.59
N TRP A 451 -26.80 -5.17 2.07
CA TRP A 451 -26.38 -5.06 3.47
C TRP A 451 -27.55 -5.15 4.44
N LEU A 452 -28.66 -4.48 4.17
CA LEU A 452 -29.89 -4.60 4.96
C LEU A 452 -30.38 -6.03 4.99
N SER A 453 -30.27 -6.77 3.89
CA SER A 453 -30.59 -8.19 3.88
C SER A 453 -29.61 -9.04 4.70
N ILE A 454 -28.31 -8.76 4.63
CA ILE A 454 -27.28 -9.45 5.46
C ILE A 454 -27.58 -9.26 6.95
N PHE A 455 -28.05 -8.08 7.35
CA PHE A 455 -28.42 -7.79 8.73
C PHE A 455 -29.86 -8.18 9.10
N ASP A 456 -30.64 -8.68 8.14
CA ASP A 456 -32.07 -9.00 8.29
C ASP A 456 -32.94 -7.82 8.76
N ASP A 457 -32.61 -6.59 8.34
CA ASP A 457 -33.40 -5.39 8.64
C ASP A 457 -34.58 -5.25 7.67
N GLN A 458 -35.71 -5.85 8.05
CA GLN A 458 -36.95 -5.81 7.30
C GLN A 458 -37.54 -4.40 7.16
N SER A 459 -37.32 -3.52 8.14
CA SER A 459 -37.96 -2.21 8.22
C SER A 459 -37.33 -1.25 7.22
N ALA A 460 -36.01 -1.08 7.28
CA ALA A 460 -35.31 -0.20 6.34
C ALA A 460 -35.30 -0.78 4.92
N PHE A 461 -35.27 -2.12 4.78
CA PHE A 461 -35.40 -2.77 3.49
C PHE A 461 -36.75 -2.47 2.83
N SER A 462 -37.85 -2.56 3.59
CA SER A 462 -39.18 -2.19 3.09
C SER A 462 -39.26 -0.71 2.68
N ALA A 463 -38.61 0.18 3.46
CA ALA A 463 -38.53 1.60 3.10
C ALA A 463 -37.76 1.85 1.79
N LEU A 464 -36.68 1.09 1.56
CA LEU A 464 -35.89 1.13 0.33
C LEU A 464 -36.66 0.58 -0.87
N GLU A 465 -37.42 -0.50 -0.68
CA GLU A 465 -38.31 -1.05 -1.69
C GLU A 465 -39.40 -0.05 -2.09
N ASP A 466 -40.07 0.55 -1.11
CA ASP A 466 -41.08 1.60 -1.33
C ASP A 466 -40.46 2.81 -2.04
N PHE A 467 -39.23 3.17 -1.70
CA PHE A 467 -38.49 4.21 -2.39
C PHE A 467 -38.25 3.85 -3.86
N TYR A 468 -37.78 2.64 -4.15
CA TYR A 468 -37.58 2.18 -5.52
C TYR A 468 -38.86 2.26 -6.35
N ARG A 469 -39.95 1.64 -5.86
CA ARG A 469 -41.23 1.54 -6.58
C ARG A 469 -41.83 2.91 -6.89
N ASN A 470 -41.75 3.86 -5.96
CA ASN A 470 -42.45 5.14 -6.06
C ASN A 470 -41.60 6.29 -6.63
N PHE A 471 -40.28 6.22 -6.50
CA PHE A 471 -39.39 7.35 -6.85
C PHE A 471 -38.25 6.99 -7.79
N MET A 472 -37.88 5.72 -7.91
CA MET A 472 -36.76 5.27 -8.75
C MET A 472 -37.12 4.19 -9.78
N PRO A 473 -38.37 4.06 -10.30
CA PRO A 473 -38.68 3.01 -11.27
C PRO A 473 -37.95 3.18 -12.61
N HIS A 474 -37.40 4.38 -12.88
CA HIS A 474 -36.56 4.67 -14.04
C HIS A 474 -35.11 4.24 -13.86
N SER A 475 -34.66 4.00 -12.62
CA SER A 475 -33.26 3.76 -12.28
C SER A 475 -32.89 2.29 -12.47
N THR A 476 -31.77 2.02 -13.16
CA THR A 476 -31.22 0.66 -13.24
C THR A 476 -30.35 0.38 -12.03
N TRP A 477 -30.89 -0.41 -11.09
CA TRP A 477 -30.13 -0.91 -9.94
C TRP A 477 -29.36 -2.17 -10.34
N GLN A 478 -28.04 -2.14 -10.14
CA GLN A 478 -27.15 -3.20 -10.59
C GLN A 478 -25.99 -3.46 -9.63
N LEU A 479 -25.47 -4.69 -9.69
CA LEU A 479 -24.20 -5.08 -9.10
C LEU A 479 -23.21 -5.46 -10.21
N TRP A 480 -21.91 -5.46 -9.89
CA TRP A 480 -20.86 -5.79 -10.84
C TRP A 480 -20.15 -7.09 -10.44
N PHE A 481 -19.97 -7.98 -11.41
CA PHE A 481 -19.28 -9.25 -11.24
C PHE A 481 -18.05 -9.31 -12.16
N PRO A 482 -16.93 -9.88 -11.71
CA PRO A 482 -15.84 -10.24 -12.61
C PRO A 482 -16.31 -11.21 -13.70
N ASP A 483 -15.79 -11.05 -14.92
CA ASP A 483 -15.92 -11.99 -16.02
C ASP A 483 -14.52 -12.50 -16.44
N GLU A 484 -14.46 -13.28 -17.52
CA GLU A 484 -13.24 -13.87 -18.06
C GLU A 484 -12.16 -12.84 -18.45
N ALA A 485 -12.55 -11.60 -18.77
CA ALA A 485 -11.64 -10.53 -19.17
C ALA A 485 -11.11 -9.73 -17.96
N THR A 486 -11.76 -9.82 -16.80
CA THR A 486 -11.42 -9.00 -15.63
C THR A 486 -9.97 -9.17 -15.17
N ASP A 487 -9.39 -10.38 -15.09
CA ASP A 487 -8.01 -10.52 -14.59
C ASP A 487 -6.98 -9.79 -15.49
N GLU A 488 -7.23 -9.71 -16.79
CA GLU A 488 -6.36 -9.03 -17.76
C GLU A 488 -6.40 -7.50 -17.58
N HIS A 489 -7.59 -6.96 -17.37
CA HIS A 489 -7.82 -5.51 -17.40
C HIS A 489 -7.85 -4.85 -16.02
N LEU A 490 -8.25 -5.56 -14.95
CA LEU A 490 -8.55 -4.99 -13.64
C LEU A 490 -7.40 -4.15 -13.04
N PHE A 491 -6.16 -4.62 -13.15
CA PHE A 491 -5.05 -3.99 -12.44
C PHE A 491 -4.60 -2.66 -13.08
N LEU A 492 -4.66 -2.55 -14.41
CA LEU A 492 -4.29 -1.33 -15.13
C LEU A 492 -5.49 -0.54 -15.65
N ASN A 493 -6.70 -1.10 -15.55
CA ASN A 493 -7.95 -0.56 -16.10
C ASN A 493 -7.82 -0.20 -17.59
N THR A 494 -7.34 -1.16 -18.38
CA THR A 494 -6.96 -0.94 -19.79
C THR A 494 -8.13 -1.03 -20.78
N ASP A 495 -9.22 -1.69 -20.41
CA ASP A 495 -10.45 -1.79 -21.21
C ASP A 495 -11.67 -1.99 -20.28
N ILE A 496 -12.89 -1.94 -20.84
CA ILE A 496 -14.12 -2.29 -20.13
C ILE A 496 -14.14 -3.81 -19.88
N HIS A 497 -14.46 -4.21 -18.65
CA HIS A 497 -14.52 -5.61 -18.25
C HIS A 497 -15.54 -5.84 -17.12
N GLY A 498 -15.85 -7.11 -16.88
CA GLY A 498 -16.86 -7.56 -15.93
C GLY A 498 -18.28 -7.46 -16.47
N ALA A 499 -19.19 -8.15 -15.79
CA ALA A 499 -20.60 -8.22 -16.11
C ALA A 499 -21.42 -7.42 -15.11
N ALA A 500 -22.46 -6.73 -15.60
CA ALA A 500 -23.49 -6.15 -14.76
C ALA A 500 -24.58 -7.19 -14.48
N LEU A 501 -25.02 -7.27 -13.23
CA LEU A 501 -26.26 -7.93 -12.82
C LEU A 501 -27.33 -6.84 -12.60
N PRO A 502 -28.08 -6.45 -13.65
CA PRO A 502 -29.15 -5.46 -13.53
C PRO A 502 -30.44 -6.10 -13.00
N GLY A 503 -31.40 -5.24 -12.66
CA GLY A 503 -32.78 -5.69 -12.40
C GLY A 503 -32.95 -6.42 -11.08
N LEU A 504 -32.10 -6.12 -10.09
CA LEU A 504 -32.24 -6.63 -8.74
C LEU A 504 -33.60 -6.21 -8.17
N THR A 505 -34.45 -7.21 -7.90
CA THR A 505 -35.77 -6.97 -7.34
C THR A 505 -35.73 -7.00 -5.82
N LEU A 506 -36.30 -5.97 -5.20
CA LEU A 506 -36.54 -5.95 -3.76
C LEU A 506 -37.89 -6.60 -3.38
N SER A 507 -38.73 -6.97 -4.35
CA SER A 507 -40.10 -7.45 -4.10
C SER A 507 -40.20 -8.73 -3.28
N ASP A 508 -39.13 -9.51 -3.27
CA ASP A 508 -39.10 -10.85 -2.67
C ASP A 508 -38.53 -10.80 -1.24
N GLY A 509 -38.39 -9.59 -0.68
CA GLY A 509 -37.87 -9.34 0.66
C GLY A 509 -36.36 -9.59 0.76
N THR A 510 -35.83 -9.49 1.98
CA THR A 510 -34.40 -9.66 2.25
C THR A 510 -33.87 -11.02 1.80
N ALA A 511 -34.59 -12.09 2.15
CA ALA A 511 -34.24 -13.47 1.82
C ALA A 511 -34.27 -13.75 0.32
N GLY A 512 -35.23 -13.15 -0.41
CA GLY A 512 -35.30 -13.29 -1.87
C GLY A 512 -34.08 -12.67 -2.55
N LEU A 513 -33.70 -11.45 -2.14
CA LEU A 513 -32.51 -10.78 -2.68
C LEU A 513 -31.22 -11.58 -2.41
N LEU A 514 -31.03 -12.07 -1.19
CA LEU A 514 -29.85 -12.89 -0.86
C LEU A 514 -29.82 -14.19 -1.66
N LYS A 515 -30.97 -14.84 -1.83
CA LYS A 515 -31.06 -16.06 -2.63
C LYS A 515 -30.65 -15.83 -4.08
N THR A 516 -31.16 -14.78 -4.73
CA THR A 516 -30.74 -14.40 -6.08
C THR A 516 -29.24 -14.15 -6.14
N LEU A 517 -28.70 -13.46 -5.14
CA LEU A 517 -27.28 -13.16 -5.07
C LEU A 517 -26.41 -14.43 -4.91
N GLU A 518 -26.83 -15.36 -4.05
CA GLU A 518 -26.16 -16.65 -3.86
C GLU A 518 -26.16 -17.51 -5.13
N GLU A 519 -27.28 -17.52 -5.87
CA GLU A 519 -27.40 -18.21 -7.16
C GLU A 519 -26.43 -17.61 -8.19
N GLU A 520 -26.36 -16.29 -8.30
CA GLU A 520 -25.45 -15.59 -9.22
C GLU A 520 -23.98 -15.74 -8.84
N ILE A 521 -23.65 -15.64 -7.54
CA ILE A 521 -22.29 -15.91 -7.03
C ILE A 521 -21.87 -17.34 -7.36
N SER A 522 -22.77 -18.32 -7.18
CA SER A 522 -22.48 -19.73 -7.47
C SER A 522 -22.31 -20.02 -8.96
N ALA A 523 -22.97 -19.24 -9.83
CA ALA A 523 -22.82 -19.35 -11.28
C ALA A 523 -21.53 -18.67 -11.80
N SER A 524 -21.06 -17.63 -11.11
CA SER A 524 -19.90 -16.81 -11.49
C SER A 524 -18.57 -17.41 -11.02
N ASN A 525 -17.87 -18.14 -11.91
CA ASN A 525 -16.56 -18.74 -11.59
C ASN A 525 -15.37 -17.78 -11.70
N ASP A 526 -15.51 -16.64 -12.38
CA ASP A 526 -14.38 -15.80 -12.77
C ASP A 526 -13.70 -15.08 -11.60
N PHE A 527 -14.44 -14.78 -10.54
CA PHE A 527 -13.85 -14.22 -9.31
C PHE A 527 -12.76 -15.11 -8.72
N ALA A 528 -12.99 -16.43 -8.66
CA ALA A 528 -12.00 -17.39 -8.15
C ALA A 528 -10.80 -17.56 -9.12
N ASN A 529 -10.99 -17.23 -10.39
CA ASN A 529 -9.94 -17.29 -11.42
C ASN A 529 -9.04 -16.06 -11.43
N LEU A 530 -9.46 -14.94 -10.81
CA LEU A 530 -8.61 -13.76 -10.63
C LEU A 530 -7.29 -14.16 -10.01
N SER A 531 -6.19 -13.77 -10.64
CA SER A 531 -4.85 -14.13 -10.23
C SER A 531 -4.57 -13.76 -8.77
N ALA A 532 -5.02 -12.57 -8.34
CA ALA A 532 -4.90 -12.11 -6.96
C ALA A 532 -5.65 -13.00 -5.97
N VAL A 533 -6.87 -13.44 -6.31
CA VAL A 533 -7.67 -14.34 -5.47
C VAL A 533 -7.06 -15.74 -5.44
N ARG A 534 -6.73 -16.31 -6.60
CA ARG A 534 -6.14 -17.64 -6.72
C ARG A 534 -4.79 -17.77 -6.01
N ILE A 535 -3.98 -16.72 -6.02
CA ILE A 535 -2.67 -16.70 -5.33
C ILE A 535 -2.84 -16.37 -3.83
N GLY A 536 -4.02 -15.90 -3.41
CA GLY A 536 -4.35 -15.60 -2.02
C GLY A 536 -4.13 -14.14 -1.60
N ILE A 537 -3.65 -13.27 -2.50
CA ILE A 537 -3.43 -11.83 -2.25
C ILE A 537 -4.67 -11.02 -2.65
N TRP A 538 -5.82 -11.41 -2.10
CA TRP A 538 -7.12 -10.82 -2.41
C TRP A 538 -7.24 -9.30 -2.15
N PRO A 539 -6.51 -8.64 -1.22
CA PRO A 539 -6.67 -7.19 -1.02
C PRO A 539 -6.26 -6.37 -2.25
N LEU A 540 -5.48 -6.95 -3.18
CA LEU A 540 -5.16 -6.33 -4.46
C LEU A 540 -6.41 -6.05 -5.31
N VAL A 541 -7.42 -6.92 -5.24
CA VAL A 541 -8.69 -6.71 -5.96
C VAL A 541 -9.44 -5.52 -5.37
N LEU A 542 -9.49 -5.41 -4.03
CA LEU A 542 -10.10 -4.28 -3.34
C LEU A 542 -9.38 -2.96 -3.66
N LEU A 543 -8.05 -2.98 -3.67
CA LEU A 543 -7.22 -1.85 -4.07
C LEU A 543 -7.53 -1.42 -5.52
N ALA A 544 -7.62 -2.37 -6.45
CA ALA A 544 -7.97 -2.08 -7.84
C ALA A 544 -9.38 -1.47 -7.97
N CYS A 545 -10.36 -2.04 -7.26
CA CYS A 545 -11.74 -1.54 -7.24
C CYS A 545 -11.81 -0.09 -6.75
N GLN A 546 -11.19 0.19 -5.60
CA GLN A 546 -11.13 1.55 -5.06
C GLN A 546 -10.43 2.51 -6.03
N ARG A 547 -9.27 2.10 -6.56
CA ARG A 547 -8.42 2.96 -7.38
C ARG A 547 -9.06 3.33 -8.71
N HIS A 548 -9.74 2.37 -9.34
CA HIS A 548 -10.32 2.52 -10.67
C HIS A 548 -11.82 2.83 -10.63
N ARG A 549 -12.40 3.00 -9.43
CA ARG A 549 -13.84 3.23 -9.20
C ARG A 549 -14.72 2.14 -9.83
N ILE A 550 -14.29 0.89 -9.66
CA ILE A 550 -15.04 -0.32 -10.04
C ILE A 550 -15.77 -0.84 -8.78
N PRO A 551 -17.05 -1.24 -8.86
CA PRO A 551 -17.76 -1.77 -7.69
C PRO A 551 -17.09 -3.05 -7.16
N LEU A 552 -17.20 -3.29 -5.85
CA LEU A 552 -16.63 -4.49 -5.26
C LEU A 552 -17.40 -5.75 -5.71
N PRO A 553 -16.70 -6.85 -6.05
CA PRO A 553 -17.34 -8.14 -6.32
C PRO A 553 -18.20 -8.63 -5.14
N PRO A 554 -19.46 -9.03 -5.37
CA PRO A 554 -20.33 -9.60 -4.34
C PRO A 554 -19.77 -10.82 -3.60
N GLN A 555 -18.87 -11.55 -4.22
CA GLN A 555 -18.21 -12.70 -3.63
C GLN A 555 -17.50 -12.37 -2.31
N PHE A 556 -17.08 -11.12 -2.11
CA PHE A 556 -16.48 -10.68 -0.86
C PHE A 556 -17.43 -10.66 0.33
N TRP A 557 -18.76 -10.57 0.13
CA TRP A 557 -19.73 -10.66 1.23
C TRP A 557 -19.85 -12.08 1.81
N VAL A 558 -19.58 -13.10 1.00
CA VAL A 558 -19.69 -14.52 1.39
C VAL A 558 -18.33 -15.20 1.59
N MET A 559 -17.23 -14.52 1.20
CA MET A 559 -15.89 -15.06 1.33
C MET A 559 -15.56 -15.31 2.81
N ASN A 560 -15.12 -16.52 3.12
CA ASN A 560 -14.57 -16.81 4.44
C ASN A 560 -13.10 -16.35 4.47
N TRP A 561 -12.83 -15.26 5.17
CA TRP A 561 -11.52 -14.59 5.21
C TRP A 561 -10.51 -15.27 6.15
N SER A 562 -10.94 -16.30 6.89
CA SER A 562 -10.08 -17.18 7.68
C SER A 562 -9.82 -18.48 6.89
N PRO A 563 -8.57 -19.00 6.85
CA PRO A 563 -8.34 -20.32 6.29
C PRO A 563 -9.12 -21.35 7.10
N SER A 564 -9.98 -22.13 6.43
CA SER A 564 -10.56 -23.31 7.06
C SER A 564 -9.41 -24.24 7.47
N ALA A 565 -9.42 -24.72 8.71
CA ALA A 565 -8.38 -25.61 9.25
C ALA A 565 -8.25 -26.96 8.49
N SER A 566 -9.05 -27.17 7.43
CA SER A 566 -9.08 -28.36 6.59
C SER A 566 -8.21 -28.30 5.33
N GLU A 567 -7.66 -27.15 4.91
CA GLU A 567 -6.95 -27.04 3.61
C GLU A 567 -5.42 -26.91 3.69
N VAL A 568 -4.82 -26.98 4.89
CA VAL A 568 -3.34 -26.98 5.06
C VAL A 568 -2.75 -28.40 4.98
N LYS A 569 -3.50 -29.38 4.45
CA LYS A 569 -2.99 -30.72 4.16
C LYS A 569 -3.36 -31.19 2.76
N SER A 570 -2.67 -30.64 1.75
CA SER A 570 -2.32 -31.37 0.53
C SER A 570 -1.05 -30.81 -0.11
#